data_AF-A0A9E5UH01-F1
#
_entry.id   AF-A0A9E5UH01-F1
#
_cell.length_a   1.000
_cell.length_b   1.000
_cell.length_c   1.000
_cell.angle_alpha   90.00
_cell.angle_beta   90.00
_cell.angle_gamma   90.00
#
_symmetry.space_group_name_H-M   'P 1'
#
loop_
_entity.id
_entity.type
_entity.pdbx_description
1 polymer ?
#
loop_
_entity_poly.entity_id
_entity_poly.type
_entity_poly.pdbx_seq_one_letter_code
_entity_poly.pdbx_strand_id
1 'polypeptide(L)'
;MLSQVADREERPAFVQFQQRAVEDKQASIKAGRSVSKNIEFVLVTPPYSKDCFEFKVDQWFKNQETNVRNNRIPQAWLDYWRKCYQHWKDGLDAPVNGIDVRNWPVASPAQIKNMLSAGIRTVEDMAAANDEGLKRFGMGGVELKQKAQAYLQATKDHGPLVQENAALKSQVAQLEGAVASLQAQVKNFIDQNEGMGVISDEITVDDILDVNESDLDENSIGQALADIGQRGLLSLEDKYEQVFGQRPHHKMKPETIQRKIAEAQQ
;
A
#
# COMPACT_ATOMS: atom_id res chain seq x y z
N MET A 1 -30.66 23.26 -3.98
CA MET A 1 -30.24 22.15 -3.10
C MET A 1 -29.80 21.01 -3.98
N LEU A 2 -28.49 20.88 -4.19
CA LEU A 2 -27.90 19.80 -4.98
C LEU A 2 -28.03 18.50 -4.18
N SER A 3 -28.86 17.61 -4.70
CA SER A 3 -29.07 16.24 -4.26
C SER A 3 -27.74 15.48 -4.29
N GLN A 4 -27.03 15.48 -3.16
CA GLN A 4 -25.99 14.50 -2.85
C GLN A 4 -26.65 13.14 -2.60
N VAL A 5 -27.24 12.56 -3.64
CA VAL A 5 -27.36 11.11 -3.72
C VAL A 5 -25.99 10.65 -4.22
N ALA A 6 -25.01 10.67 -3.31
CA ALA A 6 -23.72 10.04 -3.55
C ALA A 6 -23.99 8.62 -4.05
N ASP A 7 -23.36 8.25 -5.15
CA ASP A 7 -23.30 6.91 -5.73
C ASP A 7 -23.29 5.85 -4.61
N ARG A 8 -24.47 5.31 -4.27
CA ARG A 8 -24.59 4.27 -3.25
C ARG A 8 -24.39 2.97 -3.99
N GLU A 9 -23.17 2.46 -4.00
CA GLU A 9 -22.91 1.08 -4.40
C GLU A 9 -23.74 0.17 -3.46
N GLU A 10 -24.90 -0.28 -3.94
CA GLU A 10 -25.77 -1.17 -3.19
C GLU A 10 -24.97 -2.45 -2.86
N ARG A 11 -25.06 -2.90 -1.61
CA ARG A 11 -24.32 -4.07 -1.12
C ARG A 11 -25.16 -5.34 -1.26
N PRO A 12 -24.55 -6.49 -1.60
CA PRO A 12 -25.26 -7.74 -1.73
C PRO A 12 -25.85 -8.19 -0.38
N ALA A 13 -26.99 -8.88 -0.44
CA ALA A 13 -27.56 -9.55 0.73
C ALA A 13 -26.59 -10.59 1.31
N PHE A 14 -26.64 -10.77 2.62
CA PHE A 14 -25.89 -11.80 3.31
C PHE A 14 -26.58 -13.15 3.11
N VAL A 15 -25.79 -14.17 2.80
CA VAL A 15 -26.30 -15.52 2.53
C VAL A 15 -25.59 -16.55 3.39
N GLN A 16 -26.35 -17.47 3.94
CA GLN A 16 -25.84 -18.67 4.61
C GLN A 16 -26.47 -19.89 3.97
N PHE A 17 -25.70 -20.96 3.82
CA PHE A 17 -26.18 -22.19 3.22
C PHE A 17 -26.27 -23.27 4.30
N GLN A 18 -27.31 -24.09 4.22
CA GLN A 18 -27.54 -25.19 5.14
C GLN A 18 -28.18 -26.36 4.40
N GLN A 19 -27.82 -27.59 4.78
CA GLN A 19 -28.47 -28.79 4.27
C GLN A 19 -29.48 -29.28 5.30
N ARG A 20 -30.74 -29.49 4.88
CA ARG A 20 -31.80 -30.01 5.74
C ARG A 20 -32.38 -31.28 5.12
N ALA A 21 -32.52 -32.31 5.94
CA ALA A 21 -33.26 -33.51 5.56
C ALA A 21 -34.75 -33.19 5.62
N VAL A 22 -35.40 -33.14 4.47
CA VAL A 22 -36.85 -32.89 4.35
C VAL A 22 -37.52 -34.19 3.92
N GLU A 23 -38.60 -34.55 4.60
CA GLU A 23 -39.38 -35.73 4.23
C GLU A 23 -40.00 -35.56 2.84
N ASP A 24 -39.67 -36.48 1.94
CA ASP A 24 -40.30 -36.58 0.64
C ASP A 24 -41.63 -37.33 0.83
N LYS A 25 -42.72 -36.59 1.02
CA LYS A 25 -44.04 -37.17 1.26
C LYS A 25 -44.48 -38.11 0.15
N GLN A 26 -44.15 -37.82 -1.11
CA GLN A 26 -44.54 -38.68 -2.23
C GLN A 26 -43.73 -39.99 -2.23
N ALA A 27 -42.42 -39.91 -2.02
CA ALA A 27 -41.58 -41.10 -1.93
C ALA A 27 -41.91 -41.92 -0.68
N SER A 28 -42.28 -41.26 0.42
CA SER A 28 -42.65 -41.90 1.69
C SER A 28 -43.95 -42.69 1.59
N ILE A 29 -44.96 -42.11 0.92
CA ILE A 29 -46.23 -42.79 0.63
C ILE A 29 -46.01 -43.99 -0.30
N LYS A 30 -45.16 -43.85 -1.33
CA LYS A 30 -44.86 -44.92 -2.28
C LYS A 30 -44.02 -46.06 -1.68
N ALA A 31 -43.11 -45.74 -0.76
CA ALA A 31 -42.18 -46.69 -0.15
C ALA A 31 -42.73 -47.31 1.16
N GLY A 32 -43.86 -46.83 1.69
CA GLY A 32 -44.44 -47.32 2.94
C GLY A 32 -43.59 -47.02 4.20
N ARG A 33 -42.59 -46.14 4.09
CA ARG A 33 -41.70 -45.70 5.18
C ARG A 33 -41.26 -44.27 4.92
N SER A 34 -40.94 -43.50 5.97
CA SER A 34 -40.43 -42.14 5.80
C SER A 34 -39.12 -42.15 5.02
N VAL A 35 -39.12 -41.49 3.85
CA VAL A 35 -37.94 -41.27 3.01
C VAL A 35 -37.61 -39.79 3.09
N SER A 36 -36.46 -39.47 3.69
CA SER A 36 -35.97 -38.10 3.75
C SER A 36 -35.04 -37.83 2.57
N LYS A 37 -35.20 -36.67 1.93
CA LYS A 37 -34.28 -36.15 0.91
C LYS A 37 -33.48 -34.99 1.51
N ASN A 38 -32.16 -35.03 1.28
CA ASN A 38 -31.30 -33.91 1.60
C ASN A 38 -31.56 -32.79 0.59
N ILE A 39 -32.09 -31.66 1.07
CA ILE A 39 -32.32 -30.46 0.27
C ILE A 39 -31.44 -29.34 0.81
N GLU A 40 -30.80 -28.64 -0.10
CA GLU A 40 -29.96 -27.49 0.22
C GLU A 40 -30.82 -26.22 0.27
N PHE A 41 -30.69 -25.49 1.37
CA PHE A 41 -31.37 -24.23 1.62
C PHE A 41 -30.38 -23.08 1.70
N VAL A 42 -30.81 -21.93 1.19
CA VAL A 42 -30.14 -20.65 1.38
C VAL A 42 -30.99 -19.78 2.31
N LEU A 43 -30.33 -19.29 3.35
CA LEU A 43 -30.83 -18.31 4.30
C LEU A 43 -30.34 -16.94 3.84
N VAL A 44 -31.25 -16.13 3.33
CA VAL A 44 -30.96 -14.79 2.80
C VAL A 44 -31.37 -13.76 3.83
N THR A 45 -30.40 -12.97 4.29
CA THR A 45 -30.64 -11.83 5.16
C THR A 45 -30.35 -10.56 4.37
N PRO A 46 -31.36 -9.75 4.06
CA PRO A 46 -31.17 -8.46 3.41
C PRO A 46 -30.22 -7.57 4.23
N PRO A 47 -29.47 -6.66 3.58
CA PRO A 47 -28.60 -5.75 4.29
C PRO A 47 -29.43 -4.92 5.28
N TYR A 48 -28.90 -4.73 6.49
CA TYR A 48 -29.53 -3.98 7.58
C TYR A 48 -30.84 -4.58 8.11
N SER A 49 -31.22 -5.80 7.69
CA SER A 49 -32.38 -6.52 8.23
C SER A 49 -31.99 -7.69 9.13
N LYS A 50 -32.91 -8.03 10.05
CA LYS A 50 -32.89 -9.28 10.82
C LYS A 50 -33.70 -10.38 10.14
N ASP A 51 -34.54 -10.00 9.18
CA ASP A 51 -35.42 -10.95 8.51
C ASP A 51 -34.57 -11.93 7.72
N CYS A 52 -34.78 -13.20 7.99
CA CYS A 52 -34.13 -14.29 7.29
C CYS A 52 -35.17 -14.98 6.43
N PHE A 53 -34.91 -15.01 5.13
CA PHE A 53 -35.75 -15.69 4.17
C PHE A 53 -35.08 -16.99 3.73
N GLU A 54 -35.79 -18.10 3.89
CA GLU A 54 -35.32 -19.42 3.49
C GLU A 54 -35.82 -19.78 2.09
N PHE A 55 -34.90 -20.12 1.19
CA PHE A 55 -35.22 -20.61 -0.15
C PHE A 55 -34.45 -21.89 -0.46
N LYS A 56 -34.94 -22.68 -1.42
CA LYS A 56 -34.16 -23.78 -2.00
C LYS A 56 -33.06 -23.19 -2.89
N VAL A 57 -31.83 -23.67 -2.75
CA VAL A 57 -30.66 -23.14 -3.46
C VAL A 57 -30.88 -23.08 -4.97
N ASP A 58 -31.37 -24.18 -5.58
CA ASP A 58 -31.62 -24.26 -7.03
C ASP A 58 -32.62 -23.21 -7.54
N GLN A 59 -33.71 -23.01 -6.81
CA GLN A 59 -34.76 -22.05 -7.19
C GLN A 59 -34.28 -20.62 -6.99
N TRP A 60 -33.54 -20.39 -5.91
CA TRP A 60 -33.03 -19.07 -5.59
C TRP A 60 -32.01 -18.59 -6.63
N PHE A 61 -31.02 -19.40 -7.02
CA PHE A 61 -30.06 -19.02 -8.05
C PHE A 61 -30.72 -18.74 -9.41
N LYS A 62 -31.71 -19.54 -9.83
CA LYS A 62 -32.48 -19.27 -11.06
C LYS A 62 -33.21 -17.93 -11.01
N ASN A 63 -33.76 -17.57 -9.85
CA ASN A 63 -34.40 -16.28 -9.65
C ASN A 63 -33.36 -15.14 -9.71
N GLN A 64 -32.18 -15.32 -9.09
CA GLN A 64 -31.12 -14.31 -9.14
C GLN A 64 -30.55 -14.11 -10.55
N GLU A 65 -30.33 -15.18 -11.31
CA GLU A 65 -29.93 -15.10 -12.73
C GLU A 65 -30.96 -14.33 -13.57
N THR A 66 -32.25 -14.50 -13.27
CA THR A 66 -33.32 -13.74 -13.93
C THR A 66 -33.31 -12.28 -13.50
N ASN A 67 -33.03 -11.98 -12.23
CA ASN A 67 -32.88 -10.61 -11.74
C ASN A 67 -31.69 -9.89 -12.39
N VAL A 68 -30.55 -10.57 -12.56
CA VAL A 68 -29.41 -10.04 -13.31
C VAL A 68 -29.80 -9.76 -14.76
N ARG A 69 -30.42 -10.73 -15.46
CA ARG A 69 -30.86 -10.54 -16.86
C ARG A 69 -31.80 -9.36 -17.03
N ASN A 70 -32.61 -9.08 -16.01
CA ASN A 70 -33.53 -7.94 -15.97
C ASN A 70 -32.88 -6.65 -15.41
N ASN A 71 -31.56 -6.61 -15.23
CA ASN A 71 -30.79 -5.50 -14.67
C ASN A 71 -31.32 -5.00 -13.30
N ARG A 72 -31.93 -5.88 -12.50
CA ARG A 72 -32.40 -5.55 -11.14
C ARG A 72 -31.28 -5.62 -10.11
N ILE A 73 -30.30 -6.48 -10.35
CA ILE A 73 -29.13 -6.66 -9.49
C ILE A 73 -27.86 -6.73 -10.35
N PRO A 74 -26.72 -6.26 -9.85
CA PRO A 74 -25.44 -6.42 -10.53
C PRO A 74 -25.01 -7.89 -10.66
N GLN A 75 -24.32 -8.22 -11.77
CA GLN A 75 -23.71 -9.54 -11.96
C GLN A 75 -22.72 -9.90 -10.83
N ALA A 76 -22.00 -8.90 -10.30
CA ALA A 76 -21.03 -9.09 -9.23
C ALA A 76 -21.64 -9.72 -7.97
N TRP A 77 -22.91 -9.46 -7.67
CA TRP A 77 -23.59 -10.06 -6.53
C TRP A 77 -23.86 -11.55 -6.74
N LEU A 78 -24.28 -11.94 -7.95
CA LEU A 78 -24.48 -13.33 -8.31
C LEU A 78 -23.17 -14.11 -8.22
N ASP A 79 -22.08 -13.54 -8.74
CA ASP A 79 -20.75 -14.17 -8.68
C ASP A 79 -20.26 -14.32 -7.24
N TYR A 80 -20.48 -13.30 -6.39
CA TYR A 80 -20.19 -13.37 -4.96
C TYR A 80 -20.99 -14.49 -4.27
N TRP A 81 -22.29 -14.59 -4.49
CA TRP A 81 -23.11 -15.65 -3.89
C TRP A 81 -22.74 -17.05 -4.37
N ARG A 82 -22.32 -17.20 -5.64
CA ARG A 82 -21.77 -18.46 -6.15
C ARG A 82 -20.49 -18.84 -5.43
N LYS A 83 -19.59 -17.88 -5.19
CA LYS A 83 -18.37 -18.12 -4.40
C LYS A 83 -18.70 -18.54 -2.97
N CYS A 84 -19.68 -17.88 -2.33
CA CYS A 84 -20.15 -18.29 -1.00
C CYS A 84 -20.70 -19.71 -0.97
N TYR A 85 -21.46 -20.09 -2.00
CA TYR A 85 -21.99 -21.45 -2.12
C TYR A 85 -20.87 -22.48 -2.31
N GLN A 86 -19.88 -22.17 -3.15
CA GLN A 86 -18.73 -23.05 -3.36
C GLN A 86 -17.92 -23.24 -2.07
N HIS A 87 -17.60 -22.16 -1.36
CA HIS A 87 -16.93 -22.24 -0.06
C HIS A 87 -17.71 -23.11 0.94
N TRP A 88 -19.03 -22.95 0.99
CA TRP A 88 -19.87 -23.79 1.85
C TRP A 88 -19.83 -25.27 1.45
N LYS A 89 -19.86 -25.59 0.15
CA LYS A 89 -19.71 -26.97 -0.36
C LYS A 89 -18.34 -27.56 -0.03
N ASP A 90 -17.31 -26.72 -0.01
CA ASP A 90 -15.94 -27.08 0.35
C ASP A 90 -15.70 -27.11 1.88
N GLY A 91 -16.71 -26.77 2.69
CA GLY A 91 -16.61 -26.72 4.15
C GLY A 91 -15.77 -25.55 4.67
N LEU A 92 -15.49 -24.55 3.83
CA LEU A 92 -14.75 -23.35 4.15
C LEU A 92 -15.69 -22.26 4.68
N ASP A 93 -15.15 -21.35 5.50
CA ASP A 93 -15.88 -20.17 5.92
C ASP A 93 -16.29 -19.30 4.71
N ALA A 94 -17.48 -18.72 4.81
CA ALA A 94 -18.01 -17.86 3.76
C ALA A 94 -17.06 -16.67 3.52
N PRO A 95 -16.77 -16.32 2.25
CA PRO A 95 -15.88 -15.21 1.95
C PRO A 95 -16.47 -13.93 2.54
N VAL A 96 -15.73 -13.30 3.45
CA VAL A 96 -16.15 -12.03 4.06
C VAL A 96 -15.95 -10.92 3.02
N ASN A 97 -17.04 -10.21 2.68
CA ASN A 97 -16.98 -9.07 1.77
C ASN A 97 -16.48 -7.81 2.49
N GLY A 98 -15.20 -7.81 2.85
CA GLY A 98 -14.53 -6.72 3.52
C GLY A 98 -13.91 -7.11 4.86
N ILE A 99 -13.72 -6.13 5.74
CA ILE A 99 -13.09 -6.29 7.05
C ILE A 99 -14.16 -6.72 8.06
N ASP A 100 -14.02 -7.91 8.67
CA ASP A 100 -14.94 -8.37 9.74
C ASP A 100 -14.93 -7.38 10.92
N VAL A 101 -16.11 -6.97 11.38
CA VAL A 101 -16.29 -6.09 12.56
C VAL A 101 -15.65 -6.66 13.82
N ARG A 102 -15.46 -7.99 13.91
CA ARG A 102 -14.77 -8.65 15.03
C ARG A 102 -13.29 -8.29 15.10
N ASN A 103 -12.68 -8.02 13.94
CA ASN A 103 -11.26 -7.67 13.83
C ASN A 103 -11.05 -6.16 13.77
N TRP A 104 -12.10 -5.35 13.96
CA TRP A 104 -12.01 -3.90 13.87
C TRP A 104 -11.51 -3.29 15.19
N PRO A 105 -10.27 -2.75 15.26
CA PRO A 105 -9.67 -2.33 16.53
C PRO A 105 -10.30 -1.07 17.15
N VAL A 106 -11.11 -0.32 16.38
CA VAL A 106 -11.73 0.93 16.83
C VAL A 106 -13.04 0.68 17.59
N ALA A 107 -13.67 -0.48 17.39
CA ALA A 107 -14.94 -0.80 18.02
C ALA A 107 -14.76 -1.50 19.37
N SER A 108 -15.56 -1.11 20.36
CA SER A 108 -15.62 -1.82 21.63
C SER A 108 -16.37 -3.15 21.49
N PRO A 109 -16.15 -4.13 22.38
CA PRO A 109 -16.86 -5.41 22.34
C PRO A 109 -18.40 -5.25 22.38
N ALA A 110 -18.89 -4.25 23.12
CA ALA A 110 -20.32 -3.91 23.15
C ALA A 110 -20.82 -3.39 21.79
N GLN A 111 -20.04 -2.52 21.14
CA GLN A 111 -20.35 -2.02 19.78
C GLN A 111 -20.32 -3.15 18.75
N ILE A 112 -19.37 -4.08 18.84
CA ILE A 112 -19.30 -5.28 17.98
C ILE A 112 -20.57 -6.12 18.14
N LYS A 113 -20.99 -6.41 19.38
CA LYS A 113 -22.22 -7.15 19.63
C LYS A 113 -23.46 -6.42 19.08
N ASN A 114 -23.51 -5.09 19.21
CA ASN A 114 -24.60 -4.29 18.67
C ASN A 114 -24.61 -4.27 17.14
N MET A 115 -23.44 -4.14 16.48
CA MET A 115 -23.31 -4.23 15.02
C MET A 115 -23.80 -5.59 14.51
N LEU A 116 -23.32 -6.68 15.11
CA LEU A 116 -23.76 -8.03 14.77
C LEU A 116 -25.27 -8.21 14.99
N SER A 117 -25.81 -7.65 16.07
CA SER A 117 -27.26 -7.68 16.35
C SER A 117 -28.08 -6.82 15.38
N ALA A 118 -27.49 -5.76 14.81
CA ALA A 118 -28.10 -4.92 13.79
C ALA A 118 -27.94 -5.49 12.37
N GLY A 119 -27.27 -6.63 12.21
CA GLY A 119 -27.01 -7.28 10.91
C GLY A 119 -25.80 -6.70 10.17
N ILE A 120 -24.99 -5.87 10.81
CA ILE A 120 -23.76 -5.27 10.29
C ILE A 120 -22.59 -6.20 10.64
N ARG A 121 -21.95 -6.80 9.62
CA ARG A 121 -20.89 -7.80 9.82
C ARG A 121 -19.52 -7.33 9.34
N THR A 122 -19.48 -6.36 8.44
CA THR A 122 -18.20 -5.77 8.01
C THR A 122 -18.12 -4.27 8.30
N VAL A 123 -16.90 -3.74 8.35
CA VAL A 123 -16.66 -2.30 8.54
C VAL A 123 -17.24 -1.50 7.36
N GLU A 124 -17.22 -2.07 6.17
CA GLU A 124 -17.83 -1.52 4.96
C GLU A 124 -19.35 -1.49 5.06
N ASP A 125 -19.99 -2.50 5.65
CA ASP A 125 -21.43 -2.47 5.95
C ASP A 125 -21.76 -1.32 6.92
N MET A 126 -20.90 -1.09 7.93
CA MET A 126 -21.09 0.02 8.88
C MET A 126 -20.92 1.38 8.21
N ALA A 127 -19.93 1.52 7.32
CA ALA A 127 -19.67 2.74 6.56
C ALA A 127 -20.80 3.07 5.56
N ALA A 128 -21.41 2.03 4.99
CA ALA A 128 -22.51 2.13 4.03
C ALA A 128 -23.91 2.16 4.69
N ALA A 129 -24.00 2.04 6.02
CA ALA A 129 -25.26 1.95 6.74
C ALA A 129 -26.22 3.12 6.43
N ASN A 130 -27.47 2.80 6.12
CA ASN A 130 -28.53 3.78 5.91
C ASN A 130 -29.11 4.27 7.25
N ASP A 131 -29.95 5.31 7.22
CA ASP A 131 -30.53 5.91 8.44
C ASP A 131 -31.38 4.90 9.23
N GLU A 132 -31.98 3.92 8.55
CA GLU A 132 -32.71 2.83 9.19
C GLU A 132 -31.78 1.86 9.93
N GLY A 133 -30.65 1.48 9.33
CA GLY A 133 -29.61 0.68 9.95
C GLY A 133 -28.97 1.39 11.14
N LEU A 134 -28.75 2.71 11.03
CA LEU A 134 -28.27 3.57 12.11
C LEU A 134 -29.28 3.66 13.27
N LYS A 135 -30.58 3.82 12.96
CA LYS A 135 -31.65 3.82 13.97
C LYS A 135 -31.75 2.49 14.72
N ARG A 136 -31.50 1.37 14.02
CA ARG A 136 -31.48 0.01 14.61
C ARG A 136 -30.25 -0.23 15.47
N PHE A 137 -29.11 0.36 15.12
CA PHE A 137 -27.91 0.32 15.94
C PHE A 137 -28.08 1.08 17.26
N GLY A 138 -28.82 2.20 17.23
CA GLY A 138 -29.12 3.02 18.40
C GLY A 138 -28.14 4.19 18.58
N MET A 139 -28.03 4.67 19.83
CA MET A 139 -27.21 5.85 20.16
C MET A 139 -25.73 5.58 19.86
N GLY A 140 -25.09 6.50 19.11
CA GLY A 140 -23.69 6.37 18.69
C GLY A 140 -23.47 5.73 17.31
N GLY A 141 -24.54 5.35 16.59
CA GLY A 141 -24.40 4.78 15.23
C GLY A 141 -23.76 5.74 14.23
N VAL A 142 -24.09 7.04 14.30
CA VAL A 142 -23.55 8.06 13.39
C VAL A 142 -22.05 8.25 13.59
N GLU A 143 -21.61 8.34 14.85
CA GLU A 143 -20.19 8.45 15.19
C GLU A 143 -19.43 7.20 14.72
N LEU A 144 -20.01 6.02 14.93
CA LEU A 144 -19.38 4.76 14.54
C LEU A 144 -19.31 4.60 13.01
N LYS A 145 -20.30 5.10 12.27
CA LYS A 145 -20.25 5.19 10.80
C LYS A 145 -19.13 6.10 10.32
N GLN A 146 -18.97 7.27 10.93
CA GLN A 146 -17.86 8.18 10.62
C GLN A 146 -16.50 7.53 10.91
N LYS A 147 -16.38 6.82 12.04
CA LYS A 147 -15.17 6.04 12.36
C LYS A 147 -14.91 4.93 11.35
N ALA A 148 -15.95 4.23 10.89
CA ALA A 148 -15.81 3.20 9.87
C ALA A 148 -15.33 3.78 8.53
N GLN A 149 -15.89 4.91 8.10
CA GLN A 149 -15.45 5.63 6.90
C GLN A 149 -14.00 6.09 7.01
N ALA A 150 -13.63 6.72 8.13
CA ALA A 150 -12.27 7.17 8.39
C ALA A 150 -11.27 6.00 8.43
N TYR A 151 -11.66 4.86 9.02
CA TYR A 151 -10.83 3.67 9.08
C TYR A 151 -10.59 3.05 7.69
N LEU A 152 -11.62 2.98 6.85
CA LEU A 152 -11.48 2.48 5.48
C LEU A 152 -10.61 3.42 4.62
N GLN A 153 -10.73 4.73 4.82
CA GLN A 153 -9.89 5.71 4.15
C GLN A 153 -8.43 5.58 4.60
N ALA A 154 -8.18 5.52 5.91
CA ALA A 154 -6.85 5.28 6.45
C ALA A 154 -6.25 3.95 5.96
N THR A 155 -7.05 2.88 5.86
CA THR A 155 -6.57 1.58 5.36
C THR A 155 -6.13 1.65 3.89
N LYS A 156 -6.84 2.43 3.05
CA LYS A 156 -6.42 2.69 1.67
C LYS A 156 -5.12 3.49 1.60
N ASP A 157 -4.98 4.48 2.49
CA ASP A 157 -3.80 5.36 2.55
C ASP A 157 -2.58 4.71 3.23
N HIS A 158 -2.78 3.67 4.05
CA HIS A 158 -1.70 2.94 4.73
C HIS A 158 -0.90 2.03 3.79
N GLY A 159 -1.42 1.63 2.62
CA GLY A 159 -0.67 0.82 1.66
C GLY A 159 0.67 1.47 1.26
N PRO A 160 0.65 2.72 0.76
CA PRO A 160 1.87 3.49 0.49
C PRO A 160 2.74 3.73 1.74
N LEU A 161 2.12 4.07 2.88
CA LEU A 161 2.86 4.40 4.11
C LEU A 161 3.61 3.19 4.72
N VAL A 162 3.06 1.99 4.58
CA VAL A 162 3.69 0.73 5.02
C VAL A 162 4.83 0.35 4.09
N GLN A 163 4.67 0.55 2.78
CA GLN A 163 5.77 0.37 1.81
C GLN A 163 6.90 1.37 2.06
N GLU A 164 6.56 2.64 2.33
CA GLU A 164 7.54 3.68 2.67
C GLU A 164 8.25 3.37 3.99
N ASN A 165 7.54 2.93 5.04
CA ASN A 165 8.17 2.51 6.29
C ASN A 165 9.09 1.30 6.12
N ALA A 166 8.71 0.32 5.30
CA ALA A 166 9.56 -0.82 5.01
C ALA A 166 10.82 -0.38 4.24
N ALA A 167 10.67 0.52 3.25
CA ALA A 167 11.77 1.08 2.49
C ALA A 167 12.72 1.93 3.36
N LEU A 168 12.17 2.80 4.22
CA LEU A 168 12.94 3.61 5.16
C LEU A 168 13.70 2.74 6.17
N LYS A 169 13.08 1.69 6.73
CA LYS A 169 13.78 0.74 7.60
C LYS A 169 14.93 0.02 6.88
N SER A 170 14.74 -0.34 5.61
CA SER A 170 15.81 -0.92 4.79
C SER A 170 16.95 0.09 4.55
N GLN A 171 16.64 1.35 4.30
CA GLN A 171 17.65 2.39 4.10
C GLN A 171 18.42 2.69 5.39
N VAL A 172 17.73 2.74 6.54
CA VAL A 172 18.38 2.90 7.85
C VAL A 172 19.36 1.75 8.09
N ALA A 173 18.94 0.50 7.87
CA ALA A 173 19.84 -0.65 8.02
C ALA A 173 21.06 -0.59 7.08
N GLN A 174 20.88 -0.11 5.85
CA GLN A 174 21.99 0.08 4.90
C GLN A 174 22.95 1.20 5.33
N LEU A 175 22.42 2.34 5.78
CA LEU A 175 23.20 3.47 6.25
C LEU A 175 23.96 3.12 7.53
N GLU A 176 23.33 2.43 8.48
CA GLU A 176 23.99 1.91 9.67
C GLU A 176 25.15 0.97 9.32
N GLY A 177 24.95 0.07 8.34
CA GLY A 177 26.02 -0.79 7.83
C GLY A 177 27.16 -0.02 7.17
N ALA A 178 26.87 1.02 6.38
CA ALA A 178 27.87 1.87 5.75
C ALA A 178 28.66 2.69 6.79
N VAL A 179 27.97 3.24 7.79
CA VAL A 179 28.61 3.97 8.91
C VAL A 179 29.51 3.03 9.70
N ALA A 180 29.07 1.81 10.02
CA ALA A 180 29.90 0.83 10.72
C ALA A 180 31.15 0.44 9.90
N SER A 181 31.00 0.27 8.58
CA SER A 181 32.13 -0.01 7.68
C SER A 181 33.12 1.15 7.61
N LEU A 182 32.62 2.38 7.48
CA LEU A 182 33.47 3.58 7.45
C LEU A 182 34.17 3.80 8.80
N GLN A 183 33.49 3.59 9.92
CA GLN A 183 34.09 3.65 11.25
C GLN A 183 35.19 2.59 11.41
N ALA A 184 34.98 1.38 10.91
CA ALA A 184 36.01 0.35 10.90
C ALA A 184 37.21 0.73 10.03
N GLN A 185 36.98 1.34 8.86
CA GLN A 185 38.05 1.85 8.00
C GLN A 185 38.84 2.98 8.66
N VAL A 186 38.15 3.98 9.24
CA VAL A 186 38.79 5.08 9.97
C VAL A 186 39.62 4.55 11.13
N LYS A 187 39.09 3.58 11.89
CA LYS A 187 39.83 2.93 12.97
C LYS A 187 41.09 2.23 12.43
N ASN A 188 40.98 1.48 11.34
CA ASN A 188 42.15 0.83 10.73
C ASN A 188 43.20 1.84 10.24
N PHE A 189 42.78 3.00 9.71
CA PHE A 189 43.72 4.06 9.32
C PHE A 189 44.41 4.69 10.53
N ILE A 190 43.69 4.92 11.63
CA ILE A 190 44.26 5.43 12.88
C ILE A 190 45.27 4.41 13.44
N ASP A 191 44.88 3.14 13.51
CA ASP A 191 45.75 2.05 14.00
C ASP A 191 47.00 1.87 13.10
N GLN A 192 46.87 2.06 11.77
CA GLN A 192 48.01 2.07 10.84
C GLN A 192 48.93 3.27 11.05
N ASN A 193 48.38 4.43 11.40
CA ASN A 193 49.16 5.65 11.66
C ASN A 193 49.87 5.59 13.01
N GLU A 194 49.29 4.95 14.03
CA GLU A 194 49.94 4.69 15.32
C GLU A 194 51.03 3.60 15.23
N GLY A 195 50.94 2.70 14.25
CA GLY A 195 51.99 1.72 13.93
C GLY A 195 53.20 2.30 13.18
N MET A 196 53.02 3.41 12.46
CA MET A 196 54.12 4.27 12.00
C MET A 196 54.50 5.18 13.15
N GLY A 197 55.26 4.64 14.10
CA GLY A 197 55.94 5.45 15.11
C GLY A 197 56.58 6.65 14.43
N VAL A 198 56.27 7.84 14.95
CA VAL A 198 56.90 9.10 14.55
C VAL A 198 58.40 8.87 14.54
N ILE A 199 58.99 8.73 13.35
CA ILE A 199 60.43 8.93 13.18
C ILE A 199 60.57 10.44 13.33
N SER A 200 60.68 10.89 14.58
CA SER A 200 61.12 12.22 14.93
C SER A 200 62.64 12.27 14.80
N ASP A 201 63.16 11.85 13.65
CA ASP A 201 64.39 12.47 13.18
C ASP A 201 63.91 13.80 12.61
N GLU A 202 64.31 14.86 13.31
CA GLU A 202 64.13 16.23 12.90
C GLU A 202 64.61 16.34 11.45
N ILE A 203 63.67 16.47 10.48
CA ILE A 203 64.05 16.70 9.08
C ILE A 203 64.80 18.03 9.07
N THR A 204 66.12 17.96 8.95
CA THR A 204 66.95 19.15 8.91
C THR A 204 66.89 19.77 7.53
N VAL A 205 67.22 21.07 7.44
CA VAL A 205 67.28 21.76 6.14
C VAL A 205 68.29 21.08 5.20
N ASP A 206 69.31 20.40 5.74
CA ASP A 206 70.28 19.62 4.97
C ASP A 206 69.69 18.35 4.34
N ASP A 207 68.65 17.74 4.93
CA ASP A 207 67.99 16.54 4.36
C ASP A 207 67.06 16.87 3.18
N ILE A 208 66.63 18.12 3.07
CA ILE A 208 65.76 18.62 1.99
C ILE A 208 66.59 19.13 0.80
N LEU A 209 67.86 19.47 1.02
CA LEU A 209 68.73 20.13 0.04
C LEU A 209 69.79 19.21 -0.58
N ASP A 210 69.50 17.92 -0.77
CA ASP A 210 70.25 17.12 -1.76
C ASP A 210 69.65 17.26 -3.17
N VAL A 211 69.32 18.51 -3.52
CA VAL A 211 69.05 18.89 -4.90
C VAL A 211 70.41 19.24 -5.50
N ASN A 212 70.94 18.32 -6.32
CA ASN A 212 71.94 18.72 -7.31
C ASN A 212 71.35 19.93 -8.07
N GLU A 213 72.08 21.05 -8.07
CA GLU A 213 71.72 22.30 -8.76
C GLU A 213 71.43 22.11 -10.28
N SER A 214 71.64 20.90 -10.82
CA SER A 214 71.31 20.53 -12.20
C SER A 214 69.84 20.15 -12.44
N ASP A 215 69.03 19.91 -11.40
CA ASP A 215 67.71 19.26 -11.57
C ASP A 215 66.51 20.18 -11.30
N LEU A 216 66.75 21.48 -11.06
CA LEU A 216 65.69 22.49 -10.96
C LEU A 216 65.31 22.98 -12.36
N ASP A 217 64.38 22.28 -13.01
CA ASP A 217 63.64 22.83 -14.14
C ASP A 217 62.68 23.92 -13.61
N GLU A 218 62.81 25.15 -14.13
CA GLU A 218 61.98 26.32 -13.75
C GLU A 218 60.51 26.22 -14.23
N ASN A 219 60.10 25.08 -14.79
CA ASN A 219 58.83 24.91 -15.51
C ASN A 219 57.84 23.94 -14.82
N SER A 220 58.27 23.22 -13.78
CA SER A 220 57.43 22.23 -13.08
C SER A 220 56.38 22.87 -12.15
N ILE A 221 56.65 24.07 -11.62
CA ILE A 221 55.72 24.77 -10.71
C ILE A 221 54.49 25.32 -11.47
N GLY A 222 54.65 25.67 -12.75
CA GLY A 222 53.56 26.18 -13.58
C GLY A 222 52.50 25.13 -13.92
N GLN A 223 52.88 23.85 -14.03
CA GLN A 223 51.96 22.75 -14.32
C GLN A 223 51.14 22.31 -13.10
N ALA A 224 51.73 22.32 -11.90
CA ALA A 224 51.04 21.92 -10.67
C ALA A 224 49.94 22.92 -10.24
N LEU A 225 50.11 24.21 -10.54
CA LEU A 225 49.12 25.26 -10.22
C LEU A 225 47.95 25.31 -11.22
N ALA A 226 48.12 24.76 -12.44
CA ALA A 226 47.03 24.65 -13.42
C ALA A 226 46.01 23.56 -13.06
N ASP A 227 46.44 22.49 -12.38
CA ASP A 227 45.59 21.33 -12.07
C ASP A 227 44.72 21.50 -10.80
N ILE A 228 45.14 22.35 -9.85
CA ILE A 228 44.42 22.53 -8.57
C ILE A 228 43.30 23.58 -8.71
N GLY A 229 43.37 24.48 -9.68
CA GLY A 229 42.39 25.56 -9.89
C GLY A 229 41.09 25.17 -10.62
N GLN A 230 40.99 23.98 -11.22
CA GLN A 230 39.89 23.64 -12.15
C GLN A 230 38.82 22.69 -11.61
N ARG A 231 38.89 22.20 -10.36
CA ARG A 231 37.91 21.24 -9.83
C ARG A 231 36.77 21.82 -9.00
N GLY A 232 36.61 23.14 -8.92
CA GLY A 232 35.52 23.76 -8.16
C GLY A 232 34.94 25.01 -8.82
N LEU A 233 33.74 24.87 -9.40
CA LEU A 233 32.85 25.95 -9.88
C LEU A 233 33.28 26.76 -11.12
N LEU A 234 33.30 26.11 -12.29
CA LEU A 234 33.13 26.81 -13.58
C LEU A 234 31.74 27.47 -13.64
N SER A 235 31.67 28.76 -13.99
CA SER A 235 30.42 29.49 -14.20
C SER A 235 29.62 28.88 -15.35
N LEU A 236 28.30 29.08 -15.36
CA LEU A 236 27.42 28.62 -16.46
C LEU A 236 27.83 29.17 -17.82
N GLU A 237 28.40 30.37 -17.84
CA GLU A 237 28.89 31.04 -19.04
C GLU A 237 30.18 30.40 -19.55
N ASP A 238 31.10 30.04 -18.64
CA ASP A 238 32.36 29.34 -18.96
C ASP A 238 32.09 27.94 -19.51
N LYS A 239 31.09 27.24 -18.94
CA LYS A 239 30.63 25.94 -19.44
C LYS A 239 30.03 26.03 -20.85
N TYR A 240 29.33 27.12 -21.15
CA TYR A 240 28.79 27.35 -22.49
C TYR A 240 29.89 27.65 -23.51
N GLU A 241 30.88 28.45 -23.12
CA GLU A 241 32.04 28.80 -23.95
C GLU A 241 32.92 27.56 -24.24
N GLN A 242 33.08 26.64 -23.28
CA GLN A 242 33.77 25.36 -23.52
C GLN A 242 33.08 24.46 -24.54
N VAL A 243 31.74 24.42 -24.57
CA VAL A 243 30.99 23.53 -25.46
C VAL A 243 30.81 24.13 -26.86
N PHE A 244 30.61 25.44 -26.95
CA PHE A 244 30.24 26.10 -28.22
C PHE A 244 31.32 27.04 -28.78
N GLY A 245 32.47 27.21 -28.10
CA GLY A 245 33.59 28.05 -28.54
C GLY A 245 33.29 29.55 -28.58
N GLN A 246 32.16 29.98 -28.04
CA GLN A 246 31.72 31.38 -27.99
C GLN A 246 30.89 31.64 -26.75
N ARG A 247 30.95 32.87 -26.24
CA ARG A 247 30.17 33.29 -25.08
C ARG A 247 28.66 33.35 -25.39
N PRO A 248 27.79 33.02 -24.43
CA PRO A 248 26.36 33.12 -24.62
C PRO A 248 25.95 34.59 -24.83
N HIS A 249 24.97 34.83 -25.70
CA HIS A 249 24.46 36.17 -25.95
C HIS A 249 23.85 36.74 -24.67
N HIS A 250 24.14 37.99 -24.32
CA HIS A 250 23.68 38.69 -23.09
C HIS A 250 22.15 38.73 -22.85
N LYS A 251 21.34 38.25 -23.80
CA LYS A 251 19.87 38.15 -23.69
C LYS A 251 19.39 36.71 -23.42
N MET A 252 20.29 35.74 -23.42
CA MET A 252 19.96 34.35 -23.11
C MET A 252 19.80 34.18 -21.60
N LYS A 253 18.70 33.54 -21.19
CA LYS A 253 18.45 33.22 -19.79
C LYS A 253 19.35 32.03 -19.36
N PRO A 254 19.77 31.96 -18.09
CA PRO A 254 20.58 30.86 -17.56
C PRO A 254 19.98 29.47 -17.85
N GLU A 255 18.65 29.34 -17.79
CA GLU A 255 17.91 28.10 -18.10
C GLU A 255 18.06 27.67 -19.57
N THR A 256 18.11 28.64 -20.50
CA THR A 256 18.31 28.36 -21.92
C THR A 256 19.75 27.94 -22.21
N ILE A 257 20.72 28.51 -21.48
CA ILE A 257 22.14 28.18 -21.57
C ILE A 257 22.36 26.74 -21.08
N GLN A 258 21.77 26.36 -19.93
CA GLN A 258 21.83 24.99 -19.41
C GLN A 258 21.21 23.97 -20.36
N ARG A 259 20.04 24.28 -20.93
CA ARG A 259 19.37 23.37 -21.86
C ARG A 259 20.22 23.10 -23.10
N LYS A 260 20.82 24.14 -23.69
CA LYS A 260 21.70 23.99 -24.86
C LYS A 260 22.97 23.19 -24.54
N ILE A 261 23.57 23.40 -23.36
CA ILE A 261 24.72 22.60 -22.92
C ILE A 261 24.32 21.12 -22.79
N ALA A 262 23.16 20.83 -22.19
CA ALA A 262 22.66 19.47 -22.05
C ALA A 262 22.31 18.80 -23.40
N GLU A 263 21.73 19.56 -24.34
CA GLU A 263 21.42 19.09 -25.70
C GLU A 263 22.68 18.75 -26.53
N ALA A 264 23.81 19.42 -26.28
CA ALA A 264 25.08 19.15 -26.97
C ALA A 264 25.90 18.01 -26.35
N GLN A 265 25.50 17.49 -25.18
CA GLN A 265 26.17 16.40 -24.47
C GLN A 265 25.45 15.03 -24.62
N GLN A 266 24.32 14.99 -25.35
CA GLN A 266 23.65 13.75 -25.81
C GLN A 266 24.14 13.36 -27.20
#